data_AF-A0A3R7PWL4-F1
#
_entry.id   AF-A0A3R7PWL4-F1
#
_cell.length_a   1.000
_cell.length_b   1.000
_cell.length_c   1.000
_cell.angle_alpha   90.00
_cell.angle_beta   90.00
_cell.angle_gamma   90.00
#
_symmetry.space_group_name_H-M   'P 1'
#
loop_
_entity.id
_entity.type
_entity.pdbx_description
1 polymer ?
#
loop_
_entity_poly.entity_id
_entity_poly.type
_entity_poly.pdbx_seq_one_letter_code
_entity_poly.pdbx_strand_id
1 'polypeptide(L)'
;MQYVQPPIATWCVGQACSMASLLLAAGSPGMRHSLPHSRIMVHQPHGGAQGQATDIQIQAEEILRLKERLNNLYVKHTGLPIEKIAPMMERDKFMGAEEAKEMGLVDEVLTSPPKVGDKNTENSE
;
A
#
# COMPACT_ATOMS: atom_id res chain seq x y z
N MET A 1 -9.32 -8.00 -2.46
CA MET A 1 -9.49 -7.89 -1.00
C MET A 1 -10.87 -7.34 -0.66
N GLN A 2 -11.24 -6.17 -1.18
CA GLN A 2 -12.46 -5.42 -0.79
C GLN A 2 -13.82 -6.09 -1.05
N TYR A 3 -13.89 -7.22 -1.77
CA TYR A 3 -15.17 -7.88 -2.11
C TYR A 3 -15.66 -8.85 -1.03
N VAL A 4 -14.74 -9.44 -0.27
CA VAL A 4 -15.10 -10.47 0.72
C VAL A 4 -15.53 -9.83 2.04
N GLN A 5 -16.42 -10.49 2.78
CA GLN A 5 -16.94 -10.00 4.06
C GLN A 5 -15.91 -10.02 5.22
N PRO A 6 -15.07 -11.06 5.37
CA PRO A 6 -14.15 -11.11 6.51
C PRO A 6 -13.13 -9.97 6.48
N PRO A 7 -12.79 -9.38 7.64
CA PRO A 7 -11.70 -8.43 7.71
C PRO A 7 -10.38 -9.12 7.35
N ILE A 8 -9.48 -8.37 6.71
CA ILE A 8 -8.22 -8.92 6.19
C ILE A 8 -7.06 -8.25 6.92
N ALA A 9 -6.34 -9.04 7.72
CA ALA A 9 -5.06 -8.63 8.28
C ALA A 9 -3.96 -8.78 7.23
N THR A 10 -3.11 -7.78 7.08
CA THR A 10 -1.94 -7.82 6.21
C THR A 10 -0.66 -7.74 7.02
N TRP A 11 0.36 -8.51 6.62
CA TRP A 11 1.61 -8.65 7.37
C TRP A 11 2.79 -8.50 6.44
N CYS A 12 3.58 -7.44 6.60
CA CYS A 12 4.81 -7.23 5.86
C CYS A 12 5.99 -7.86 6.61
N VAL A 13 6.53 -8.94 6.06
CA VAL A 13 7.73 -9.63 6.54
C VAL A 13 8.81 -9.52 5.45
N GLY A 14 9.92 -8.86 5.77
CA GLY A 14 11.02 -8.64 4.83
C GLY A 14 10.75 -7.48 3.86
N GLN A 15 9.85 -7.63 2.88
CA GLN A 15 9.51 -6.52 1.98
C GLN A 15 8.09 -6.58 1.39
N ALA A 16 7.52 -5.40 1.15
CA ALA A 16 6.34 -5.20 0.30
C ALA A 16 6.64 -4.08 -0.70
N CYS A 17 6.94 -4.43 -1.94
CA CYS A 17 7.39 -3.49 -2.97
C CYS A 17 6.40 -3.47 -4.16
N SER A 18 6.15 -2.29 -4.73
CA SER A 18 5.26 -2.09 -5.88
C SER A 18 3.84 -2.61 -5.59
N MET A 19 3.28 -3.51 -6.39
CA MET A 19 1.93 -4.03 -6.15
C MET A 19 1.76 -4.71 -4.77
N ALA A 20 2.84 -5.23 -4.17
CA ALA A 20 2.76 -5.80 -2.83
C ALA A 20 2.52 -4.74 -1.74
N SER A 21 3.04 -3.52 -1.88
CA SER A 21 2.74 -2.43 -0.93
C SER A 21 1.31 -1.92 -1.07
N LEU A 22 0.74 -1.96 -2.27
CA LEU A 22 -0.69 -1.69 -2.46
C LEU A 22 -1.55 -2.74 -1.75
N LEU A 23 -1.22 -4.03 -1.90
CA LEU A 23 -1.95 -5.10 -1.21
C LEU A 23 -1.81 -5.00 0.32
N LEU A 24 -0.63 -4.64 0.81
CA LEU A 24 -0.39 -4.37 2.23
C LEU A 24 -1.30 -3.25 2.75
N ALA A 25 -1.33 -2.11 2.05
CA ALA A 25 -2.15 -0.96 2.43
C ALA A 25 -3.66 -1.23 2.31
N ALA A 26 -4.05 -2.17 1.43
CA ALA A 26 -5.45 -2.55 1.18
C ALA A 26 -6.05 -3.50 2.25
N GLY A 27 -5.29 -3.87 3.29
CA GLY A 27 -5.83 -4.55 4.46
C GLY A 27 -6.90 -3.72 5.19
N SER A 28 -7.64 -4.37 6.08
CA SER A 28 -8.63 -3.69 6.91
C SER A 28 -7.95 -2.64 7.80
N PRO A 29 -8.51 -1.42 7.95
CA PRO A 29 -7.95 -0.40 8.83
C PRO A 29 -7.73 -0.93 10.26
N GLY A 30 -6.56 -0.67 10.84
CA GLY A 30 -6.14 -1.18 12.14
C GLY A 30 -5.57 -2.61 12.12
N MET A 31 -5.54 -3.28 10.96
CA MET A 31 -5.07 -4.66 10.81
C MET A 31 -3.92 -4.79 9.80
N ARG A 32 -3.21 -3.69 9.52
CA ARG A 32 -2.08 -3.65 8.59
C ARG A 32 -0.79 -3.58 9.38
N HIS A 33 0.02 -4.63 9.31
CA HIS A 33 1.18 -4.79 10.17
C HIS A 33 2.48 -4.87 9.38
N SER A 34 3.57 -4.40 9.98
CA SER A 34 4.93 -4.59 9.49
C SER A 34 5.85 -5.06 10.61
N LEU A 35 6.87 -5.85 10.26
CA LEU A 35 8.00 -6.08 11.17
C LEU A 35 8.99 -4.90 11.13
N PRO A 36 9.82 -4.70 12.18
CA PRO A 36 10.64 -3.50 12.33
C PRO A 36 11.70 -3.31 11.24
N HIS A 37 12.19 -4.42 10.66
CA HIS A 37 13.22 -4.42 9.62
C HIS A 37 12.66 -4.69 8.21
N SER A 38 11.33 -4.71 8.08
CA SER A 38 10.70 -4.79 6.77
C SER A 38 10.89 -3.47 6.02
N ARG A 39 10.95 -3.56 4.69
CA ARG A 39 10.99 -2.38 3.80
C ARG A 39 9.77 -2.33 2.89
N ILE A 40 9.25 -1.14 2.68
CA ILE A 40 8.13 -0.90 1.79
C ILE A 40 8.63 -0.04 0.62
N MET A 41 8.19 -0.35 -0.59
CA MET A 41 8.52 0.47 -1.77
C MET A 41 7.27 0.76 -2.59
N VAL A 42 7.12 2.00 -3.02
CA VAL A 42 6.06 2.44 -3.94
C VAL A 42 6.69 3.09 -5.17
N HIS A 43 6.04 2.89 -6.31
CA HIS A 43 6.38 3.55 -7.56
C HIS A 43 5.19 3.55 -8.51
N GLN A 44 5.29 4.31 -9.59
CA GLN A 44 4.34 4.31 -10.68
C GLN A 44 4.36 2.97 -11.43
N PRO A 45 3.29 2.62 -12.18
CA PRO A 45 3.36 1.47 -13.07
C PRO A 45 4.42 1.68 -14.14
N HIS A 46 5.04 0.58 -14.56
CA HIS A 46 6.05 0.56 -15.62
C HIS A 46 5.56 -0.30 -16.77
N GLY A 47 5.89 0.10 -18.00
CA GLY A 47 5.51 -0.61 -19.21
C GLY A 47 6.27 -0.08 -20.42
N GLY A 48 5.98 -0.65 -21.59
CA GLY A 48 6.56 -0.23 -22.87
C GLY A 48 5.60 -0.54 -24.01
N ALA A 49 5.73 0.20 -25.10
CA ALA A 49 4.89 0.05 -26.30
C ALA A 49 5.75 0.08 -27.56
N GLN A 50 5.35 -0.68 -28.56
CA GLN A 50 5.96 -0.73 -29.90
C GLN A 50 4.87 -1.07 -30.93
N GLY A 51 5.06 -0.68 -32.18
CA GLY A 51 4.11 -0.97 -33.26
C GLY A 51 3.69 0.29 -34.02
N GLN A 52 2.47 0.28 -34.56
CA GLN A 52 1.93 1.44 -35.28
C GLN A 52 1.75 2.62 -34.32
N ALA A 53 1.80 3.84 -34.85
CA ALA A 53 1.64 5.05 -34.05
C ALA A 53 0.36 5.02 -33.19
N THR A 54 -0.76 4.53 -33.76
CA THR A 54 -2.04 4.38 -33.04
C THR A 54 -1.94 3.40 -31.88
N ASP A 55 -1.27 2.26 -32.04
CA ASP A 55 -1.11 1.28 -30.97
C ASP A 55 -0.24 1.82 -29.83
N ILE A 56 0.85 2.53 -30.17
CA ILE A 56 1.71 3.20 -29.19
C ILE A 56 0.88 4.22 -28.39
N GLN A 57 0.05 5.02 -29.06
CA GLN A 57 -0.83 5.98 -28.39
C GLN A 57 -1.82 5.28 -27.44
N ILE A 58 -2.50 4.22 -27.89
CA ILE A 58 -3.46 3.47 -27.05
C ILE A 58 -2.79 2.96 -25.78
N GLN A 59 -1.59 2.37 -25.89
CA GLN A 59 -0.86 1.85 -24.74
C GLN A 59 -0.36 2.97 -23.81
N ALA A 60 0.08 4.11 -24.38
CA ALA A 60 0.47 5.28 -23.59
C ALA A 60 -0.70 5.87 -22.80
N GLU A 61 -1.89 5.94 -23.40
CA GLU A 61 -3.10 6.41 -22.72
C GLU A 61 -3.53 5.43 -21.61
N GLU A 62 -3.44 4.12 -21.84
CA GLU A 62 -3.82 3.11 -20.84
C GLU A 62 -2.87 3.10 -19.64
N ILE A 63 -1.55 3.22 -19.83
CA ILE A 63 -0.63 3.28 -18.69
C ILE A 63 -0.82 4.56 -17.86
N LEU A 64 -1.21 5.68 -18.47
CA LEU A 64 -1.57 6.90 -17.75
C LEU A 64 -2.84 6.73 -16.92
N ARG A 65 -3.87 6.08 -17.48
CA ARG A 65 -5.10 5.72 -16.73
C ARG A 65 -4.79 4.76 -15.57
N LEU A 66 -3.92 3.77 -15.81
CA LEU A 66 -3.50 2.84 -14.77
C LEU A 66 -2.75 3.56 -13.64
N LYS A 67 -1.85 4.49 -13.99
CA LYS A 67 -1.12 5.32 -13.02
C LYS A 67 -2.08 6.12 -12.14
N GLU A 68 -3.04 6.82 -12.75
CA GLU A 68 -4.06 7.57 -12.03
C GLU A 68 -4.88 6.67 -11.09
N ARG A 69 -5.34 5.52 -11.59
CA ARG A 69 -6.11 4.56 -10.80
C ARG A 69 -5.32 4.05 -9.59
N LEU A 70 -4.04 3.72 -9.77
CA LEU A 70 -3.18 3.25 -8.68
C LEU A 70 -2.98 4.36 -7.63
N ASN A 71 -2.69 5.59 -8.06
CA ASN A 71 -2.57 6.73 -7.14
C ASN A 71 -3.84 6.92 -6.31
N ASN A 72 -5.02 6.85 -6.93
CA ASN A 72 -6.30 6.98 -6.24
C ASN A 72 -6.57 5.83 -5.25
N LEU A 73 -6.09 4.62 -5.54
CA LEU A 73 -6.16 3.51 -4.59
C LEU A 73 -5.24 3.75 -3.38
N TYR A 74 -4.03 4.27 -3.58
CA TYR A 74 -3.17 4.66 -2.47
C TYR A 74 -3.79 5.81 -1.65
N VAL A 75 -4.37 6.83 -2.28
CA VAL A 75 -5.14 7.89 -1.58
C VAL A 75 -6.23 7.26 -0.70
N LYS A 76 -7.04 6.35 -1.27
CA LYS A 76 -8.12 5.67 -0.54
C LYS A 76 -7.59 4.90 0.69
N HIS A 77 -6.49 4.19 0.55
CA HIS A 77 -5.99 3.28 1.59
C HIS A 77 -5.08 3.96 2.62
N THR A 78 -4.39 5.04 2.25
CA THR A 78 -3.50 5.77 3.16
C THR A 78 -4.17 6.96 3.84
N GLY A 79 -5.25 7.50 3.25
CA GLY A 79 -5.87 8.76 3.68
C GLY A 79 -5.05 10.00 3.31
N LEU A 80 -3.90 9.84 2.63
CA LEU A 80 -3.09 10.96 2.16
C LEU A 80 -3.73 11.61 0.92
N PRO A 81 -3.65 12.94 0.78
CA PRO A 81 -4.16 13.64 -0.38
C PRO A 81 -3.33 13.30 -1.64
N ILE A 82 -3.94 13.43 -2.83
CA ILE A 82 -3.31 13.07 -4.10
C ILE A 82 -2.03 13.87 -4.37
N GLU A 83 -1.95 15.11 -3.87
CA GLU A 83 -0.80 15.99 -3.96
C GLU A 83 0.41 15.45 -3.19
N LYS A 84 0.20 14.55 -2.22
CA LYS A 84 1.29 13.80 -1.55
C LYS A 84 1.57 12.48 -2.24
N ILE A 85 0.55 11.74 -2.67
CA ILE A 85 0.72 10.40 -3.28
C ILE A 85 1.38 10.46 -4.67
N ALA A 86 0.93 11.36 -5.54
CA ALA A 86 1.44 11.46 -6.91
C ALA A 86 2.97 11.68 -6.98
N PRO A 87 3.56 12.68 -6.28
CA PRO A 87 5.02 12.85 -6.29
C PRO A 87 5.75 11.70 -5.57
N MET A 88 5.15 11.13 -4.52
CA MET A 88 5.72 9.99 -3.79
C MET A 88 5.92 8.76 -4.69
N MET A 89 5.00 8.52 -5.62
CA MET A 89 5.03 7.37 -6.52
C MET A 89 5.84 7.62 -7.80
N GLU A 90 6.31 8.84 -8.05
CA GLU A 90 6.89 9.17 -9.37
C GLU A 90 8.23 8.48 -9.63
N ARG A 91 8.96 8.13 -8.57
CA ARG A 91 10.18 7.31 -8.61
C ARG A 91 10.09 6.26 -7.53
N ASP A 92 11.01 5.30 -7.57
CA ASP A 92 11.14 4.31 -6.50
C ASP A 92 11.37 5.04 -5.17
N LYS A 93 10.37 4.99 -4.29
CA LYS A 93 10.48 5.48 -2.92
C LYS A 93 10.48 4.30 -1.97
N PHE A 94 11.61 4.11 -1.29
CA PHE A 94 11.78 3.11 -0.24
C PHE A 94 11.51 3.75 1.13
N MET A 95 10.87 2.98 1.99
CA MET A 95 10.47 3.38 3.34
C MET A 95 10.80 2.26 4.32
N GLY A 96 11.24 2.63 5.52
CA GLY A 96 11.27 1.72 6.66
C GLY A 96 9.86 1.47 7.21
N ALA A 97 9.74 0.55 8.16
CA ALA A 97 8.45 0.21 8.77
C ALA A 97 7.76 1.41 9.45
N GLU A 98 8.50 2.25 10.17
CA GLU A 98 7.96 3.43 10.84
C GLU A 98 7.52 4.51 9.85
N GLU A 99 8.33 4.80 8.82
CA GLU A 99 7.93 5.75 7.77
C GLU A 99 6.68 5.23 7.04
N ALA A 100 6.60 3.93 6.75
CA ALA A 100 5.40 3.34 6.13
C ALA A 100 4.16 3.48 7.03
N LYS A 101 4.32 3.43 8.36
CA LYS A 101 3.25 3.69 9.33
C LYS A 101 2.81 5.16 9.31
N GLU A 102 3.76 6.10 9.35
CA GLU A 102 3.49 7.54 9.24
C GLU A 102 2.78 7.90 7.94
N MET A 103 3.11 7.20 6.85
CA MET A 103 2.48 7.36 5.54
C MET A 103 1.15 6.60 5.37
N GLY A 104 0.68 5.91 6.42
CA GLY A 104 -0.60 5.20 6.40
C GLY A 104 -0.63 3.95 5.52
N LEU A 105 0.53 3.40 5.15
CA LEU A 105 0.64 2.13 4.41
C LEU A 105 0.47 0.92 5.34
N VAL A 106 0.81 1.08 6.61
CA VAL A 106 0.54 0.13 7.69
C VAL A 106 0.02 0.89 8.92
N ASP A 107 -0.63 0.18 9.84
CA ASP A 107 -1.15 0.72 11.09
C ASP A 107 -0.15 0.51 12.24
N GLU A 108 0.55 -0.63 12.25
CA GLU A 108 1.39 -1.01 13.38
C GLU A 108 2.70 -1.70 12.96
N VAL A 109 3.77 -1.37 13.70
CA VAL A 109 5.07 -2.04 13.60
C VAL A 109 5.23 -2.94 14.82
N LEU A 110 5.24 -4.25 14.60
CA LEU A 110 5.19 -5.24 15.67
C LEU A 110 6.59 -5.75 16.03
N THR A 111 7.00 -5.56 17.28
CA THR A 111 8.32 -6.00 17.80
C THR A 111 8.24 -7.30 18.60
N SER A 112 7.06 -7.68 19.07
CA SER A 112 6.82 -8.91 19.83
C SER A 112 5.38 -9.35 19.61
N PRO A 113 5.09 -10.66 19.62
CA PRO A 113 3.71 -11.13 19.59
C PRO A 113 2.96 -10.63 20.83
N PRO A 114 1.62 -10.49 20.77
CA PRO A 114 0.80 -10.21 21.94
C PRO A 114 1.14 -11.24 23.03
N LYS A 115 1.43 -10.77 24.24
CA LYS A 115 1.65 -11.67 25.37
C LYS A 115 0.37 -12.48 25.57
N VAL A 116 0.50 -13.80 25.60
CA VAL A 116 -0.63 -14.70 25.90
C VAL A 116 -1.12 -14.37 27.30
N GLY A 117 -2.19 -13.58 27.43
CA GLY A 117 -2.78 -13.20 28.72
C GLY A 117 -3.38 -11.80 28.83
N ASP A 118 -3.04 -10.85 27.94
CA ASP A 118 -3.59 -9.48 28.04
C ASP A 118 -5.00 -9.41 27.43
N LYS A 119 -6.00 -9.75 28.26
CA LYS A 119 -7.42 -9.43 28.01
C LYS A 119 -7.65 -7.93 28.23
N ASN A 120 -7.37 -7.10 27.23
CA ASN A 120 -8.01 -5.78 27.14
C ASN A 120 -9.25 -5.88 26.25
N THR A 121 -10.27 -6.55 26.76
CA THR A 121 -11.66 -6.29 26.38
C THR A 121 -12.28 -5.52 27.53
N GLU A 122 -12.08 -4.20 27.53
CA GLU A 122 -12.99 -3.32 28.26
C GLU A 122 -14.32 -3.36 27.51
N ASN A 123 -15.28 -4.08 28.11
CA ASN A 123 -16.70 -3.87 27.86
C ASN A 123 -16.98 -2.38 28.12
N SER A 124 -17.40 -1.65 27.11
CA SER A 124 -18.20 -0.44 27.31
C SER A 124 -19.64 -0.80 26.94
N GLU A 125 -20.48 -0.84 27.98
CA GLU A 125 -21.93 -0.70 27.90
C GLU A 125 -22.33 0.65 27.30
#